data_AF-A0A1M3GD89-F1
#
_entry.id   AF-A0A1M3GD89-F1
#
_cell.length_a   1.000
_cell.length_b   1.000
_cell.length_c   1.000
_cell.angle_alpha   90.00
_cell.angle_beta   90.00
_cell.angle_gamma   90.00
#
_symmetry.space_group_name_H-M   'P 1'
#
loop_
_entity.id
_entity.type
_entity.pdbx_description
1 polymer ?
#
loop_
_entity_poly.entity_id
_entity_poly.type
_entity_poly.pdbx_seq_one_letter_code
_entity_poly.pdbx_strand_id
1 'polypeptide(L)'
;MIVRVLDSAYISDFIDAGFSGNEIRSVVKNYAEKFSDKVVNEKLNDWEVTFRFRYNHVKQILIYLKERSYPVEKYKEITIHIPIPVKGNVPWGVDLEQYLYKDENYLNKLMKNFHCLDVDYLAFNNRQDYMINCMCRAVEYCFTEGFTINGIKVKLK
;
A
#
# COMPACT_ATOMS: atom_id res chain seq x y z
N MET A 1 -8.96 -13.98 9.51
CA MET A 1 -9.25 -12.54 9.28
C MET A 1 -9.54 -12.31 7.81
N ILE A 2 -10.41 -11.37 7.52
CA ILE A 2 -10.80 -10.97 6.17
C ILE A 2 -9.79 -9.95 5.66
N VAL A 3 -9.30 -10.13 4.43
CA VAL A 3 -8.40 -9.17 3.78
C VAL A 3 -9.18 -8.29 2.81
N ARG A 4 -8.94 -6.98 2.92
CA ARG A 4 -9.46 -6.00 1.99
C ARG A 4 -8.33 -5.12 1.46
N VAL A 5 -8.40 -4.80 0.17
CA VAL A 5 -7.48 -3.89 -0.50
C VAL A 5 -8.28 -2.72 -1.04
N LEU A 6 -7.88 -1.52 -0.63
CA LEU A 6 -8.43 -0.26 -1.11
C LEU A 6 -7.29 0.59 -1.66
N ASP A 7 -7.57 1.36 -2.70
CA ASP A 7 -6.62 2.31 -3.26
C ASP A 7 -7.32 3.62 -3.60
N SER A 8 -6.52 4.66 -3.76
CA SER A 8 -6.92 5.99 -4.19
C SER A 8 -5.68 6.76 -4.61
N ALA A 9 -5.87 7.82 -5.40
CA ALA A 9 -4.77 8.63 -5.90
C ALA A 9 -4.80 10.03 -5.32
N TYR A 10 -3.62 10.57 -5.00
CA TYR A 10 -3.38 12.01 -4.88
C TYR A 10 -2.87 12.58 -6.21
N ILE A 11 -3.40 12.03 -7.31
CA ILE A 11 -3.02 12.29 -8.68
C ILE A 11 -4.31 12.39 -9.50
N SER A 12 -4.52 13.50 -10.21
CA SER A 12 -5.69 13.71 -11.07
C SER A 12 -5.62 12.80 -12.31
N ASP A 13 -6.78 12.36 -12.78
CA ASP A 13 -6.95 11.53 -13.98
C ASP A 13 -6.10 10.26 -13.97
N PHE A 14 -5.79 9.75 -12.78
CA PHE A 14 -4.88 8.62 -12.61
C PHE A 14 -5.49 7.30 -13.09
N ILE A 15 -6.80 7.14 -12.96
CA ILE A 15 -7.53 5.89 -13.25
C ILE A 15 -7.69 5.65 -14.76
N ASP A 16 -7.62 6.71 -15.59
CA ASP A 16 -7.90 6.64 -17.04
C ASP A 16 -6.70 6.17 -17.89
N ALA A 17 -5.59 5.79 -17.26
CA ALA A 17 -4.30 5.58 -17.91
C ALA A 17 -3.87 4.10 -17.92
N GLY A 18 -4.64 3.26 -18.61
CA GLY A 18 -4.15 1.98 -19.15
C GLY A 18 -3.86 0.87 -18.13
N PHE A 19 -4.51 0.86 -16.96
CA PHE A 19 -4.45 -0.26 -16.02
C PHE A 19 -5.82 -0.56 -15.39
N SER A 20 -6.01 -1.79 -14.93
CA SER A 20 -7.25 -2.23 -14.27
C SER A 20 -7.07 -2.21 -12.76
N GLY A 21 -7.58 -1.16 -12.10
CA GLY A 21 -7.51 -1.06 -10.62
C GLY A 21 -8.17 -2.25 -9.92
N ASN A 22 -9.23 -2.82 -10.49
CA ASN A 22 -9.88 -4.03 -9.98
C ASN A 22 -8.96 -5.26 -10.06
N GLU A 23 -8.23 -5.45 -11.16
CA GLU A 23 -7.29 -6.56 -11.30
C GLU A 23 -6.14 -6.43 -10.32
N ILE A 24 -5.53 -5.25 -10.21
CA ILE A 24 -4.44 -4.98 -9.26
C ILE A 24 -4.90 -5.28 -7.83
N ARG A 25 -6.06 -4.76 -7.42
CA ARG A 25 -6.64 -5.05 -6.10
C ARG A 25 -6.84 -6.54 -5.88
N SER A 26 -7.32 -7.27 -6.89
CA SER A 26 -7.56 -8.71 -6.81
C SER A 26 -6.26 -9.50 -6.66
N VAL A 27 -5.23 -9.16 -7.45
CA VAL A 27 -3.90 -9.78 -7.35
C VAL A 27 -3.28 -9.56 -5.97
N VAL A 28 -3.28 -8.31 -5.49
CA VAL A 28 -2.72 -7.95 -4.18
C VAL A 28 -3.51 -8.58 -3.04
N LYS A 29 -4.85 -8.64 -3.15
CA LYS A 29 -5.71 -9.30 -2.17
C LYS A 29 -5.36 -10.80 -2.08
N ASN A 30 -5.33 -11.50 -3.21
CA ASN A 30 -4.99 -12.92 -3.25
C ASN A 30 -3.58 -13.19 -2.70
N TYR A 31 -2.64 -12.26 -2.92
CA TYR A 31 -1.29 -12.34 -2.37
C TYR A 31 -1.29 -12.15 -0.84
N ALA A 32 -2.03 -11.17 -0.33
CA ALA A 32 -2.18 -10.91 1.10
C ALA A 32 -2.91 -12.05 1.85
N GLU A 33 -3.91 -12.68 1.23
CA GLU A 33 -4.63 -13.81 1.81
C GLU A 33 -3.71 -15.00 2.08
N LYS A 34 -2.70 -15.26 1.23
CA LYS A 34 -1.69 -16.30 1.48
C LYS A 34 -0.91 -16.10 2.78
N PHE A 35 -0.74 -14.86 3.24
CA PHE A 35 -0.11 -14.57 4.53
C PHE A 35 -1.12 -14.62 5.67
N SER A 36 -2.33 -14.11 5.43
CA SER A 36 -3.46 -14.20 6.37
C SER A 36 -3.70 -15.65 6.81
N ASP A 37 -3.69 -16.59 5.86
CA ASP A 37 -3.87 -18.02 6.08
C ASP A 37 -2.73 -18.67 6.88
N LYS A 38 -1.57 -18.01 7.00
CA LYS A 38 -0.42 -18.49 7.80
C LYS A 38 -0.41 -17.95 9.22
N VAL A 39 -1.15 -16.87 9.49
CA VAL A 39 -1.18 -16.18 10.79
C VAL A 39 -2.51 -16.37 11.50
N VAL A 40 -3.20 -17.48 11.21
CA VAL A 40 -4.55 -17.80 11.70
C VAL A 40 -4.65 -17.65 13.20
N ASN A 41 -5.65 -16.88 13.62
CA ASN A 41 -6.05 -16.73 15.01
C ASN A 41 -7.57 -16.62 15.06
N GLU A 42 -8.23 -17.54 15.76
CA GLU A 42 -9.69 -17.62 15.82
C GLU A 42 -10.35 -16.33 16.33
N LYS A 43 -9.66 -15.60 17.22
CA LYS A 43 -10.12 -14.30 17.77
C LYS A 43 -10.15 -13.18 16.73
N LEU A 44 -9.56 -13.42 15.55
CA LEU A 44 -9.49 -12.47 14.44
C LEU A 44 -10.29 -12.96 13.22
N ASN A 45 -11.12 -13.99 13.34
CA ASN A 45 -11.84 -14.56 12.20
C ASN A 45 -12.84 -13.57 11.58
N ASP A 46 -13.50 -12.77 12.41
CA ASP A 46 -14.45 -11.74 12.02
C ASP A 46 -13.83 -10.34 11.89
N TRP A 47 -12.50 -10.23 12.03
CA TRP A 47 -11.78 -8.99 11.83
C TRP A 47 -11.43 -8.78 10.36
N GLU A 48 -11.62 -7.55 9.87
CA GLU A 48 -11.14 -7.09 8.58
C GLU A 48 -9.80 -6.35 8.74
N VAL A 49 -8.79 -6.74 7.95
CA VAL A 49 -7.57 -5.96 7.74
C VAL A 49 -7.64 -5.31 6.36
N THR A 50 -7.65 -3.99 6.35
CA THR A 50 -7.61 -3.19 5.13
C THR A 50 -6.23 -2.61 4.91
N PHE A 51 -5.65 -2.98 3.79
CA PHE A 51 -4.50 -2.28 3.21
C PHE A 51 -5.02 -1.15 2.34
N ARG A 52 -4.83 0.10 2.79
CA ARG A 52 -5.21 1.30 2.06
C ARG A 52 -4.00 1.89 1.36
N PHE A 53 -3.96 1.77 0.05
CA PHE A 53 -2.92 2.31 -0.79
C PHE A 53 -3.26 3.75 -1.25
N ARG A 54 -2.25 4.62 -1.25
CA ARG A 54 -2.33 6.00 -1.73
C ARG A 54 -1.26 6.21 -2.81
N TYR A 55 -1.66 6.36 -4.06
CA TYR A 55 -0.74 6.71 -5.15
C TYR A 55 -0.35 8.18 -5.02
N ASN A 56 0.96 8.47 -4.93
CA ASN A 56 1.42 9.72 -4.36
C ASN A 56 2.76 10.18 -4.96
N HIS A 57 3.05 11.48 -4.87
CA HIS A 57 4.37 12.03 -5.18
C HIS A 57 5.27 11.90 -3.96
N VAL A 58 5.93 10.76 -3.81
CA VAL A 58 6.90 10.49 -2.74
C VAL A 58 8.07 9.69 -3.33
N LYS A 59 9.16 9.54 -2.58
CA LYS A 59 10.39 8.87 -3.06
C LYS A 59 10.40 7.36 -2.87
N GLN A 60 9.69 6.88 -1.86
CA GLN A 60 9.76 5.53 -1.35
C GLN A 60 8.35 5.03 -1.04
N ILE A 61 8.18 3.72 -0.92
CA ILE A 61 6.96 3.17 -0.33
C ILE A 61 6.95 3.55 1.16
N LEU A 62 5.89 4.22 1.61
CA LEU A 62 5.78 4.67 3.00
C LEU A 62 4.65 3.90 3.69
N ILE A 63 4.99 3.05 4.66
CA ILE A 63 4.03 2.26 5.44
C ILE A 63 3.84 2.94 6.78
N TYR A 64 2.62 3.42 7.05
CA TYR A 64 2.36 4.26 8.22
C TYR A 64 2.35 3.45 9.53
N LEU A 65 3.13 3.90 10.52
CA LEU A 65 3.30 3.23 11.83
C LEU A 65 2.06 3.33 12.72
N LYS A 66 1.29 4.43 12.59
CA LYS A 66 0.10 4.67 13.42
C LYS A 66 -1.12 4.04 12.77
N GLU A 67 -1.08 2.73 12.64
CA GLU A 67 -2.18 1.92 12.15
C GLU A 67 -3.41 2.10 13.05
N ARG A 68 -4.59 2.23 12.45
CA ARG A 68 -5.82 2.47 13.21
C ARG A 68 -6.58 1.17 13.41
N SER A 69 -6.90 0.84 14.66
CA SER A 69 -7.79 -0.27 15.00
C SER A 69 -9.12 0.31 15.47
N TYR A 70 -10.21 -0.28 14.97
CA TYR A 70 -11.59 0.10 15.25
C TYR A 70 -12.29 -1.14 15.83
N PRO A 71 -12.23 -1.34 17.16
CA PRO A 71 -12.66 -2.60 17.78
C PRO A 71 -14.16 -2.88 17.69
N VAL A 72 -14.98 -1.83 17.61
CA VAL A 72 -16.43 -1.96 17.47
C VAL A 72 -16.79 -2.48 16.09
N GLU A 73 -16.15 -1.93 15.06
CA GLU A 73 -16.30 -2.29 13.65
C GLU A 73 -15.47 -3.53 13.26
N LYS A 74 -14.63 -4.05 14.17
CA LYS A 74 -13.69 -5.16 13.97
C LYS A 74 -12.82 -4.95 12.74
N TYR A 75 -12.26 -3.75 12.65
CA TYR A 75 -11.57 -3.28 11.47
C TYR A 75 -10.19 -2.72 11.81
N LYS A 76 -9.18 -3.06 11.01
CA LYS A 76 -7.82 -2.54 11.11
C LYS A 76 -7.44 -1.91 9.77
N GLU A 77 -6.97 -0.67 9.80
CA GLU A 77 -6.46 0.01 8.61
C GLU A 77 -4.95 0.23 8.69
N ILE A 78 -4.26 -0.22 7.65
CA ILE A 78 -2.84 0.04 7.41
C ILE A 78 -2.77 0.94 6.16
N THR A 79 -2.28 2.17 6.34
CA THR A 79 -2.13 3.13 5.24
C THR A 79 -0.73 3.05 4.64
N ILE A 80 -0.67 2.94 3.31
CA ILE A 80 0.56 2.76 2.55
C ILE A 80 0.58 3.76 1.41
N HIS A 81 1.62 4.59 1.32
CA HIS A 81 1.84 5.44 0.15
C HIS A 81 2.72 4.71 -0.85
N ILE A 82 2.27 4.66 -2.10
CA ILE A 82 3.02 4.10 -3.23
C ILE A 82 3.53 5.29 -4.06
N PRO A 83 4.85 5.41 -4.24
CA PRO A 83 5.42 6.47 -5.05
C PRO A 83 5.07 6.25 -6.52
N ILE A 84 4.56 7.27 -7.19
CA ILE A 84 4.41 7.26 -8.64
C ILE A 84 5.50 8.17 -9.21
N PRO A 85 6.24 7.73 -10.26
CA PRO A 85 7.26 8.55 -10.88
C PRO A 85 6.66 9.57 -11.84
N VAL A 86 7.35 10.69 -11.99
CA VAL A 86 7.08 11.63 -13.10
C VAL A 86 7.46 11.00 -14.45
N LYS A 87 6.76 11.41 -15.51
CA LYS A 87 6.97 10.94 -16.89
C LYS A 87 8.40 11.16 -17.42
N GLY A 88 9.12 12.14 -16.85
CA GLY A 88 10.54 12.37 -17.15
C GLY A 88 11.48 11.27 -16.67
N ASN A 89 11.08 10.46 -15.68
CA ASN A 89 11.89 9.37 -15.14
C ASN A 89 11.62 8.04 -15.86
N VAL A 90 10.35 7.79 -16.20
CA VAL A 90 9.91 6.58 -16.93
C VAL A 90 8.73 6.90 -17.85
N PRO A 91 8.61 6.26 -19.03
CA PRO A 91 7.56 6.57 -20.01
C PRO A 91 6.13 6.41 -19.49
N TRP A 92 5.91 5.52 -18.53
CA TRP A 92 4.61 5.22 -17.93
C TRP A 92 4.29 6.07 -16.69
N GLY A 93 5.15 7.02 -16.33
CA GLY A 93 4.93 7.98 -15.26
C GLY A 93 3.77 8.94 -15.55
N VAL A 94 3.56 9.90 -14.64
CA VAL A 94 2.53 10.95 -14.78
C VAL A 94 3.16 12.33 -14.89
N ASP A 95 2.43 13.29 -15.42
CA ASP A 95 2.91 14.67 -15.49
C ASP A 95 2.91 15.32 -14.10
N LEU A 96 3.87 16.21 -13.84
CA LEU A 96 4.03 16.83 -12.52
C LEU A 96 2.77 17.61 -12.08
N GLU A 97 2.05 18.17 -13.03
CA GLU A 97 0.80 18.91 -12.80
C GLU A 97 -0.37 18.02 -12.36
N GLN A 98 -0.28 16.71 -12.57
CA GLN A 98 -1.31 15.77 -12.12
C GLN A 98 -1.25 15.54 -10.60
N TYR A 99 -0.11 15.79 -9.95
CA TYR A 99 0.00 15.55 -8.50
C TYR A 99 -0.71 16.64 -7.70
N LEU A 100 -1.49 16.21 -6.70
CA LEU A 100 -2.04 17.11 -5.68
C LEU A 100 -0.93 17.80 -4.88
N TYR A 101 0.18 17.08 -4.62
CA TYR A 101 1.37 17.60 -3.94
C TYR A 101 2.56 17.59 -4.90
N LYS A 102 2.98 18.78 -5.35
CA LYS A 102 4.06 18.92 -6.34
C LYS A 102 5.45 18.65 -5.79
N ASP A 103 5.68 18.87 -4.50
CA ASP A 103 6.96 18.58 -3.86
C ASP A 103 6.95 17.15 -3.31
N GLU A 104 7.81 16.27 -3.85
CA GLU A 104 7.99 14.89 -3.38
C GLU A 104 8.45 14.77 -1.91
N ASN A 105 8.94 15.88 -1.32
CA ASN A 105 9.44 15.96 0.04
C ASN A 105 8.41 16.49 1.04
N TYR A 106 7.15 16.69 0.62
CA TYR A 106 6.13 17.30 1.48
C TYR A 106 5.86 16.51 2.79
N LEU A 107 6.19 15.21 2.82
CA LEU A 107 6.10 14.35 4.00
C LEU A 107 7.40 14.22 4.81
N ASN A 108 8.49 14.92 4.46
CA ASN A 108 9.81 14.74 5.11
C ASN A 108 9.75 14.93 6.63
N LYS A 109 8.96 15.91 7.11
CA LYS A 109 8.78 16.16 8.56
C LYS A 109 8.04 15.03 9.29
N LEU A 110 7.37 14.16 8.54
CA LEU A 110 6.55 13.05 9.05
C LEU A 110 7.22 11.69 8.86
N MET A 111 8.41 11.61 8.26
CA MET A 111 9.10 10.34 7.94
C MET A 111 9.29 9.42 9.14
N LYS A 112 9.47 9.97 10.34
CA LYS A 112 9.51 9.19 11.59
C LYS A 112 8.26 8.37 11.88
N ASN A 113 7.15 8.65 11.20
CA ASN A 113 5.89 7.91 11.34
C ASN A 113 5.73 6.82 10.28
N PHE A 114 6.75 6.53 9.48
CA PHE A 114 6.68 5.55 8.40
C PHE A 114 7.85 4.57 8.45
N HIS A 115 7.57 3.31 8.09
CA HIS A 115 8.59 2.45 7.51
C HIS A 115 8.74 2.79 6.03
N CYS A 116 9.98 2.75 5.53
CA CYS A 116 10.31 3.17 4.18
C CYS A 116 10.90 1.98 3.41
N LEU A 117 10.36 1.68 2.22
CA LEU A 117 10.95 0.70 1.31
C LEU A 117 11.35 1.38 0.01
N ASP A 118 12.58 1.13 -0.43
CA ASP A 118 13.10 1.65 -1.69
C ASP A 118 12.36 1.09 -2.89
N VAL A 119 12.34 1.87 -3.96
CA VAL A 119 11.74 1.52 -5.25
C VAL A 119 12.73 1.74 -6.37
N ASP A 120 12.67 0.90 -7.39
CA ASP A 120 13.38 1.09 -8.64
C ASP A 120 12.35 1.12 -9.77
N TYR A 121 12.11 2.32 -10.33
CA TYR A 121 11.15 2.48 -11.42
C TYR A 121 11.65 1.85 -12.72
N LEU A 122 12.97 1.76 -12.93
CA LEU A 122 13.56 1.27 -14.17
C LEU A 122 13.45 -0.26 -14.31
N ALA A 123 13.14 -0.95 -13.21
CA ALA A 123 12.87 -2.38 -13.22
C ALA A 123 11.52 -2.76 -13.88
N PHE A 124 10.71 -1.77 -14.29
CA PHE A 124 9.35 -2.01 -14.80
C PHE A 124 9.09 -1.29 -16.13
N ASN A 125 8.44 -2.00 -17.05
CA ASN A 125 8.06 -1.45 -18.35
C ASN A 125 6.68 -0.80 -18.36
N ASN A 126 5.85 -1.09 -17.36
CA ASN A 126 4.51 -0.53 -17.25
C ASN A 126 4.12 -0.29 -15.79
N ARG A 127 3.11 0.57 -15.63
CA ARG A 127 2.61 1.01 -14.33
C ARG A 127 1.91 -0.11 -13.55
N GLN A 128 1.22 -1.02 -14.22
CA GLN A 128 0.46 -2.09 -13.58
C GLN A 128 1.38 -3.05 -12.82
N ASP A 129 2.43 -3.54 -13.46
CA ASP A 129 3.41 -4.44 -12.85
C ASP A 129 4.15 -3.75 -11.70
N TYR A 130 4.51 -2.47 -11.90
CA TYR A 130 5.12 -1.64 -10.86
C TYR A 130 4.23 -1.55 -9.61
N MET A 131 2.93 -1.24 -9.79
CA MET A 131 1.99 -1.11 -8.69
C MET A 131 1.78 -2.45 -7.97
N ILE A 132 1.58 -3.54 -8.70
CA ILE A 132 1.44 -4.89 -8.11
C ILE A 132 2.68 -5.21 -7.29
N ASN A 133 3.88 -5.00 -7.82
CA ASN A 133 5.12 -5.28 -7.10
C ASN A 133 5.22 -4.47 -5.81
N CYS A 134 5.03 -3.15 -5.87
CA CYS A 134 5.14 -2.28 -4.71
C CYS A 134 4.08 -2.60 -3.64
N MET A 135 2.84 -2.85 -4.05
CA MET A 135 1.75 -3.19 -3.13
C MET A 135 2.00 -4.54 -2.47
N CYS A 136 2.44 -5.55 -3.22
CA CYS A 136 2.79 -6.87 -2.68
C CYS A 136 3.98 -6.79 -1.70
N ARG A 137 5.05 -6.06 -2.04
CA ARG A 137 6.20 -5.84 -1.14
C ARG A 137 5.77 -5.16 0.17
N ALA A 138 4.88 -4.18 0.09
CA ALA A 138 4.38 -3.50 1.29
C ALA A 138 3.53 -4.43 2.18
N VAL A 139 2.66 -5.25 1.57
CA VAL A 139 1.88 -6.28 2.28
C VAL A 139 2.81 -7.28 2.96
N GLU A 140 3.76 -7.85 2.21
CA GLU A 140 4.73 -8.81 2.73
C GLU A 140 5.51 -8.23 3.91
N TYR A 141 5.95 -6.98 3.79
CA TYR A 141 6.62 -6.26 4.88
C TYR A 141 5.72 -6.15 6.12
N CYS A 142 4.44 -5.76 5.96
CA CYS A 142 3.51 -5.66 7.08
C CYS A 142 3.38 -6.99 7.84
N PHE A 143 3.26 -8.11 7.11
CA PHE A 143 3.17 -9.44 7.74
C PHE A 143 4.50 -9.92 8.32
N THR A 144 5.63 -9.51 7.76
CA THR A 144 6.98 -9.91 8.20
C THR A 144 7.40 -9.14 9.45
N GLU A 145 7.25 -7.82 9.48
CA GLU A 145 7.48 -7.03 10.69
C GLU A 145 6.44 -7.33 11.76
N GLY A 146 5.20 -7.47 11.31
CA GLY A 146 4.02 -7.75 12.11
C GLY A 146 3.32 -6.48 12.58
N PHE A 147 2.02 -6.62 12.80
CA PHE A 147 1.15 -5.54 13.25
C PHE A 147 0.21 -6.03 14.36
N THR A 148 -0.49 -5.12 15.04
CA THR A 148 -1.34 -5.49 16.19
C THR A 148 -2.81 -5.20 15.92
N ILE A 149 -3.65 -6.22 16.06
CA ILE A 149 -5.11 -6.12 16.02
C ILE A 149 -5.65 -6.51 17.39
N ASN A 150 -6.34 -5.59 18.08
CA ASN A 150 -6.96 -5.85 19.38
C ASN A 150 -6.02 -6.54 20.41
N GLY A 151 -4.77 -6.07 20.49
CA GLY A 151 -3.74 -6.66 21.36
C GLY A 151 -3.11 -7.97 20.86
N ILE A 152 -3.60 -8.54 19.75
CA ILE A 152 -3.05 -9.73 19.13
C ILE A 152 -2.04 -9.33 18.06
N LYS A 153 -0.81 -9.81 18.19
CA LYS A 153 0.24 -9.61 17.19
C LYS A 153 0.03 -10.56 16.01
N VAL A 154 -0.14 -9.98 14.83
CA VAL A 154 -0.24 -10.66 13.53
C VAL A 154 1.13 -10.55 12.87
N LYS A 155 1.86 -11.66 12.77
CA LYS A 155 3.21 -11.72 12.20
C LYS A 155 3.46 -13.12 11.67
N LEU A 156 4.15 -13.23 10.54
CA LEU A 156 4.66 -14.51 10.05
C LEU A 156 5.67 -15.08 11.04
N LYS A 157 5.57 -16.38 11.29
CA LYS A 157 6.54 -17.12 12.09
C LYS A 157 7.76 -17.46 11.26
#